data_AF-T1A801-F1
#
_entry.id   AF-T1A801-F1
#
_cell.length_a   1.000
_cell.length_b   1.000
_cell.length_c   1.000
_cell.angle_alpha   90.00
_cell.angle_beta   90.00
_cell.angle_gamma   90.00
#
_symmetry.space_group_name_H-M   'P 1'
#
loop_
_entity.id
_entity.type
_entity.pdbx_description
1 polymer ?
#
loop_
_entity_poly.entity_id
_entity_poly.type
_entity_poly.pdbx_seq_one_letter_code
_entity_poly.pdbx_strand_id
1 'polypeptide(L)'
;MQRIPVYGMQEWSSLYRHELLGIEPGEVECLNDDRFGRALDALFDSDRGSMLTQIVVGAVKEFHISMDEFHNDSTTITLTGNYEDADGSMKRGKRSLKIAYGHNKDHRPDLKQILWILTV
;
A
#
# COMPACT_ATOMS: atom_id res chain seq x y z
N MET A 1 -3.59 9.15 -11.39
CA MET A 1 -4.34 8.55 -10.26
C MET A 1 -4.60 9.65 -9.25
N GLN A 2 -5.87 9.96 -8.96
CA GLN A 2 -6.24 11.04 -8.04
C GLN A 2 -5.95 10.58 -6.60
N ARG A 3 -5.32 11.43 -5.77
CA ARG A 3 -5.11 11.14 -4.34
C ARG A 3 -6.44 11.36 -3.63
N ILE A 4 -7.17 10.29 -3.34
CA ILE A 4 -8.44 10.35 -2.63
C ILE A 4 -8.14 10.43 -1.13
N PRO A 5 -8.65 11.45 -0.42
CA PRO A 5 -8.50 11.54 1.02
C PRO A 5 -9.22 10.36 1.69
N VAL A 6 -8.78 9.95 2.89
CA VAL A 6 -9.29 8.73 3.55
C VAL A 6 -10.82 8.78 3.77
N TYR A 7 -11.39 9.97 4.00
CA TYR A 7 -12.85 10.14 4.11
C TYR A 7 -13.62 9.90 2.80
N GLY A 8 -12.96 9.95 1.65
CA GLY A 8 -13.53 9.63 0.34
C GLY A 8 -13.47 8.14 -0.01
N MET A 9 -12.96 7.29 0.89
CA MET A 9 -12.77 5.87 0.63
C MET A 9 -14.08 5.10 0.45
N GLN A 10 -15.16 5.52 1.09
CA GLN A 10 -16.47 4.87 0.94
C GLN A 10 -17.04 5.09 -0.48
N GLU A 11 -16.93 6.31 -1.00
CA GLU A 11 -17.34 6.61 -2.39
C GLU A 11 -16.43 5.88 -3.38
N TRP A 12 -15.13 5.84 -3.12
CA TRP A 12 -14.18 5.07 -3.94
C TRP A 12 -14.48 3.57 -3.94
N SER A 13 -14.80 2.98 -2.78
CA SER A 13 -15.08 1.55 -2.68
C SER A 13 -16.36 1.18 -3.41
N SER A 14 -17.35 2.08 -3.47
CA SER A 14 -18.61 1.89 -4.20
C SER A 14 -18.44 1.49 -5.67
N LEU A 15 -17.30 1.82 -6.28
CA LEU A 15 -16.98 1.50 -7.68
C LEU A 15 -16.57 0.04 -7.91
N TYR A 16 -16.35 -0.74 -6.85
CA TYR A 16 -15.90 -2.12 -6.91
C TYR A 16 -17.01 -3.12 -6.58
N ARG A 17 -16.84 -4.36 -7.04
CA ARG A 17 -17.75 -5.48 -6.74
C ARG A 17 -17.43 -6.06 -5.37
N HIS A 18 -18.10 -5.53 -4.34
CA HIS A 18 -17.92 -5.89 -2.93
C HIS A 18 -18.12 -7.39 -2.66
N GLU A 19 -18.97 -8.05 -3.45
CA GLU A 19 -19.26 -9.47 -3.31
C GLU A 19 -18.03 -10.33 -3.59
N LEU A 20 -17.14 -9.88 -4.49
CA LEU A 20 -15.86 -10.56 -4.78
C LEU A 20 -14.85 -10.42 -3.64
N LEU A 21 -15.07 -9.45 -2.75
CA LEU A 21 -14.26 -9.21 -1.56
C LEU A 21 -14.87 -9.85 -0.31
N GLY A 22 -15.99 -10.58 -0.45
CA GLY A 22 -16.73 -11.15 0.67
C GLY A 22 -17.36 -10.10 1.58
N ILE A 23 -17.64 -8.91 1.05
CA ILE A 23 -18.29 -7.81 1.77
C ILE A 23 -19.78 -7.83 1.41
N GLU A 24 -20.61 -8.10 2.40
CA GLU A 24 -22.06 -8.15 2.21
C GLU A 24 -22.64 -6.73 2.01
N PRO A 25 -23.82 -6.58 1.36
CA PRO A 25 -24.40 -5.26 1.09
C PRO A 25 -24.57 -4.36 2.32
N GLY A 26 -24.87 -4.94 3.48
CA GLY A 26 -24.99 -4.20 4.75
C GLY A 26 -23.65 -3.79 5.39
N GLU A 27 -22.53 -4.32 4.90
CA GLU A 27 -21.19 -4.04 5.42
C GLU A 27 -20.47 -2.93 4.65
N VAL A 28 -20.98 -2.54 3.47
CA VAL A 28 -20.40 -1.47 2.65
C VAL A 28 -20.36 -0.14 3.41
N GLU A 29 -21.38 0.16 4.22
CA GLU A 29 -21.41 1.35 5.09
C GLU A 29 -20.34 1.32 6.20
N CYS A 30 -19.80 0.14 6.50
CA CYS A 30 -18.70 0.00 7.45
C CYS A 30 -17.34 0.35 6.83
N LEU A 31 -17.24 0.58 5.52
CA LEU A 31 -16.02 1.01 4.83
C LEU A 31 -15.76 2.52 4.99
N ASN A 32 -15.77 2.98 6.24
CA ASN A 32 -15.44 4.37 6.59
C ASN A 32 -13.95 4.53 6.94
N ASP A 33 -13.53 5.80 7.02
CA ASP A 33 -12.16 6.20 7.28
C ASP A 33 -11.59 5.66 8.60
N ASP A 34 -12.39 5.63 9.67
CA ASP A 34 -12.00 5.05 10.96
C ASP A 34 -11.67 3.56 10.83
N ARG A 35 -12.49 2.80 10.10
CA ARG A 35 -12.23 1.36 9.87
C ARG A 35 -11.01 1.16 8.98
N PHE A 36 -10.86 1.96 7.93
CA PHE A 36 -9.67 1.92 7.09
C PHE A 36 -8.39 2.24 7.88
N GLY A 37 -8.42 3.26 8.75
CA GLY A 37 -7.31 3.60 9.63
C GLY A 37 -6.91 2.43 10.53
N ARG A 38 -7.90 1.82 11.22
CA ARG A 38 -7.65 0.62 12.04
C ARG A 38 -7.16 -0.57 11.23
N ALA A 39 -7.65 -0.76 10.01
CA ALA A 39 -7.18 -1.82 9.12
C ALA A 39 -5.73 -1.60 8.69
N LEU A 40 -5.34 -0.35 8.38
CA LEU A 40 -3.96 0.01 8.08
C LEU A 40 -3.04 -0.17 9.30
N ASP A 41 -3.52 0.12 10.50
CA ASP A 41 -2.80 -0.16 11.74
C ASP A 41 -2.60 -1.67 11.96
N ALA A 42 -3.64 -2.48 11.75
CA ALA A 42 -3.54 -3.94 11.85
C ALA A 42 -2.60 -4.53 10.79
N LEU A 43 -2.67 -4.02 9.55
CA LEU A 43 -1.74 -4.36 8.47
C LEU A 43 -0.32 -3.89 8.80
N PHE A 44 -0.19 -2.75 9.49
CA PHE A 44 1.10 -2.32 9.98
C PHE A 44 1.64 -3.29 11.01
N ASP A 45 0.85 -3.90 11.89
CA ASP A 45 1.34 -4.86 12.89
C ASP A 45 1.62 -6.25 12.34
N SER A 46 0.92 -6.66 11.28
CA SER A 46 1.06 -7.98 10.70
C SER A 46 2.45 -8.23 10.08
N ASP A 47 2.77 -9.52 9.88
CA ASP A 47 3.88 -9.94 9.03
C ASP A 47 3.49 -9.80 7.55
N ARG A 48 3.63 -8.58 7.04
CA ARG A 48 3.34 -8.24 5.64
C ARG A 48 4.21 -9.02 4.65
N GLY A 49 5.43 -9.39 5.05
CA GLY A 49 6.33 -10.15 4.18
C GLY A 49 5.76 -11.52 3.88
N SER A 50 5.45 -12.28 4.93
CA SER A 50 4.82 -13.59 4.79
C SER A 50 3.46 -13.51 4.09
N MET A 51 2.63 -12.52 4.44
CA MET A 51 1.32 -12.32 3.82
C MET A 51 1.44 -12.09 2.30
N LEU A 52 2.33 -11.18 1.87
CA LEU A 52 2.56 -10.90 0.45
C LEU A 52 3.11 -12.13 -0.28
N THR A 53 4.07 -12.83 0.31
CA THR A 53 4.63 -14.06 -0.28
C THR A 53 3.56 -15.13 -0.48
N GLN A 54 2.67 -15.34 0.49
CA GLN A 54 1.58 -16.31 0.37
C GLN A 54 0.62 -15.94 -0.78
N ILE A 55 0.24 -14.65 -0.89
CA ILE A 55 -0.62 -14.17 -1.97
C ILE A 55 0.04 -14.39 -3.33
N VAL A 56 1.30 -13.99 -3.49
CA VAL A 56 2.03 -14.11 -4.76
C VAL A 56 2.21 -15.58 -5.16
N VAL A 57 2.65 -16.44 -4.24
CA VAL A 57 2.81 -17.88 -4.50
C VAL A 57 1.46 -18.53 -4.86
N GLY A 58 0.38 -18.13 -4.19
CA GLY A 58 -0.98 -18.59 -4.51
C GLY A 58 -1.38 -18.20 -5.93
N ALA A 59 -1.22 -16.93 -6.29
CA ALA A 59 -1.53 -16.43 -7.63
C ALA A 59 -0.71 -17.14 -8.72
N VAL A 60 0.59 -17.35 -8.51
CA VAL A 60 1.41 -18.05 -9.51
C VAL A 60 0.94 -19.49 -9.71
N LYS A 61 0.60 -20.21 -8.64
CA LYS A 61 0.11 -21.59 -8.75
C LYS A 61 -1.26 -21.67 -9.42
N GLU A 62 -2.19 -20.81 -9.02
CA GLU A 62 -3.56 -20.80 -9.55
C GLU A 62 -3.57 -20.47 -11.05
N PHE A 63 -2.85 -19.41 -11.43
CA PHE A 63 -2.84 -18.91 -12.80
C PHE A 63 -1.70 -19.47 -13.66
N HIS A 64 -0.91 -20.40 -13.14
CA HIS A 64 0.21 -21.05 -13.84
C HIS A 64 1.20 -20.04 -14.46
N ILE A 65 1.53 -18.97 -13.71
CA ILE A 65 2.39 -17.88 -14.17
C ILE A 65 3.84 -18.41 -14.31
N SER A 66 4.49 -18.18 -15.45
CA SER A 66 5.91 -18.53 -15.63
C SER A 66 6.78 -17.70 -14.68
N MET A 67 7.80 -18.34 -14.11
CA MET A 67 8.81 -17.71 -13.24
C MET A 67 10.20 -17.69 -13.90
N ASP A 68 10.27 -17.85 -15.23
CA ASP A 68 11.55 -17.95 -15.95
C ASP A 68 12.25 -16.59 -16.08
N GLU A 69 11.47 -15.50 -16.11
CA GLU A 69 11.94 -14.13 -16.20
C GLU A 69 11.17 -13.24 -15.22
N PHE A 70 11.87 -12.28 -14.63
CA PHE A 70 11.30 -11.27 -13.75
C PHE A 70 11.83 -9.90 -14.16
N HIS A 71 10.94 -8.96 -14.44
CA HIS A 71 11.31 -7.58 -14.72
C HIS A 71 11.12 -6.73 -13.49
N ASN A 72 12.21 -6.17 -13.00
CA ASN A 72 12.16 -5.21 -11.90
C ASN A 72 12.16 -3.79 -12.46
N ASP A 73 11.06 -3.07 -12.25
CA ASP A 73 10.99 -1.64 -12.50
C ASP A 73 10.87 -0.89 -11.18
N SER A 74 11.73 0.11 -11.00
CA SER A 74 11.71 0.95 -9.81
C SER A 74 11.13 2.30 -10.16
N THR A 75 10.38 2.88 -9.23
CA THR A 75 9.92 4.26 -9.32
C THR A 75 10.00 4.94 -7.96
N THR A 76 9.71 6.22 -7.91
CA THR A 76 9.67 6.99 -6.67
C THR A 76 8.23 7.33 -6.32
N ILE A 77 7.82 7.16 -5.06
CA ILE A 77 6.60 7.80 -4.55
C ILE A 77 7.00 9.12 -3.89
N THR A 78 6.57 10.22 -4.48
CA THR A 78 6.85 11.58 -4.02
C THR A 78 5.84 12.04 -2.95
N LEU A 79 6.34 12.51 -1.79
CA LEU A 79 5.51 12.94 -0.67
C LEU A 79 5.60 14.46 -0.45
N THR A 80 4.46 15.05 -0.07
CA THR A 80 4.30 16.48 0.21
C THR A 80 3.51 16.65 1.50
N GLY A 81 3.92 17.59 2.36
CA GLY A 81 3.29 17.82 3.66
C GLY A 81 4.23 17.52 4.81
N ASN A 82 3.70 17.64 6.04
CA ASN A 82 4.49 17.41 7.24
C ASN A 82 4.37 15.96 7.71
N TYR A 83 5.51 15.27 7.79
CA TYR A 83 5.63 13.87 8.18
C TYR A 83 6.78 13.73 9.17
N GLU A 84 6.65 14.37 10.33
CA GLU A 84 7.72 14.40 11.35
C GLU A 84 8.05 13.00 11.87
N ASP A 85 7.05 12.14 11.98
CA ASP A 85 7.16 10.76 12.46
C ASP A 85 7.61 9.72 11.42
N ALA A 86 7.80 10.12 10.16
CA ALA A 86 8.22 9.24 9.07
C ALA A 86 9.76 9.20 8.93
N ASP A 87 10.43 9.03 10.06
CA ASP A 87 11.88 9.13 10.22
C ASP A 87 12.60 7.77 10.23
N GLY A 88 11.84 6.67 10.13
CA GLY A 88 12.35 5.31 10.25
C GLY A 88 12.60 4.85 11.68
N SER A 89 12.05 5.55 12.68
CA SER A 89 12.10 5.14 14.08
C SER A 89 11.34 3.82 14.32
N MET A 90 11.56 3.24 15.51
CA MET A 90 10.80 2.08 15.94
C MET A 90 9.36 2.50 16.27
N LYS A 91 8.39 1.92 15.55
CA LYS A 91 6.96 2.07 15.81
C LYS A 91 6.38 0.68 16.04
N ARG A 92 5.65 0.49 17.14
CA ARG A 92 4.93 -0.76 17.45
C ARG A 92 5.82 -2.02 17.34
N GLY A 93 7.05 -1.93 17.84
CA GLY A 93 8.00 -3.04 17.88
C GLY A 93 8.80 -3.31 16.59
N LYS A 94 8.64 -2.52 15.53
CA LYS A 94 9.43 -2.64 14.29
C LYS A 94 9.79 -1.32 13.65
N ARG A 95 10.78 -1.34 12.78
CA ARG A 95 11.27 -0.14 12.08
C ARG A 95 10.23 0.35 11.08
N SER A 96 9.86 1.63 11.16
CA SER A 96 8.99 2.27 10.16
C SER A 96 9.77 2.60 8.89
N LEU A 97 9.04 2.97 7.82
CA LEU A 97 9.69 3.52 6.62
C LEU A 97 10.17 4.94 6.92
N LYS A 98 11.40 5.22 6.52
CA LYS A 98 11.94 6.58 6.50
C LYS A 98 11.66 7.20 5.15
N ILE A 99 10.99 8.35 5.13
CA ILE A 99 10.91 9.17 3.93
C ILE A 99 12.14 10.09 3.88
N ALA A 100 12.78 10.21 2.72
CA ALA A 100 14.06 10.93 2.59
C ALA A 100 14.14 11.72 1.30
N TYR A 101 15.06 12.69 1.24
CA TYR A 101 15.46 13.31 -0.02
C TYR A 101 16.43 12.39 -0.79
N GLY A 102 16.51 12.56 -2.11
CA GLY A 102 17.35 11.72 -2.97
C GLY A 102 17.03 11.89 -4.45
N HIS A 103 17.47 10.94 -5.28
CA HIS A 103 17.16 10.93 -6.71
C HIS A 103 15.68 10.58 -6.95
N ASN A 104 14.86 11.62 -7.08
CA ASN A 104 13.43 11.53 -7.32
C ASN A 104 13.12 11.32 -8.81
N LYS A 105 12.46 10.21 -9.18
CA LYS A 105 12.12 9.90 -10.57
C LYS A 105 11.02 10.79 -11.18
N ASP A 106 10.28 11.54 -10.36
CA ASP A 106 9.36 12.61 -10.81
C ASP A 106 10.10 13.95 -11.04
N HIS A 107 11.44 13.97 -10.97
CA HIS A 107 12.27 15.17 -11.11
C HIS A 107 11.96 16.25 -10.05
N ARG A 108 11.59 15.83 -8.83
CA ARG A 108 11.31 16.70 -7.67
C ARG A 108 12.32 16.47 -6.54
N PRO A 109 13.59 16.91 -6.70
CA PRO A 109 14.63 16.72 -5.68
C PRO A 109 14.34 17.51 -4.39
N ASP A 110 13.46 18.50 -4.46
CA ASP A 110 12.99 19.33 -3.36
C ASP A 110 11.97 18.63 -2.45
N LEU A 111 11.51 17.43 -2.82
CA LEU A 111 10.49 16.68 -2.08
C LEU A 111 11.04 15.38 -1.49
N LYS A 112 10.48 15.00 -0.34
CA LYS A 112 10.76 13.71 0.30
C LYS A 112 10.13 12.59 -0.51
N GLN A 113 10.72 11.41 -0.39
CA GLN A 113 10.37 10.29 -1.26
C GLN A 113 10.59 8.92 -0.59
N ILE A 114 10.00 7.90 -1.20
CA ILE A 114 10.38 6.49 -1.01
C ILE A 114 10.59 5.82 -2.37
N LEU A 115 11.54 4.89 -2.42
CA LEU A 115 11.72 4.03 -3.58
C LEU A 115 10.61 2.96 -3.55
N TRP A 116 9.88 2.85 -4.64
CA TRP A 116 8.91 1.81 -4.89
C TRP A 116 9.47 0.85 -5.94
N ILE A 117 9.37 -0.44 -5.68
CA ILE A 117 9.87 -1.48 -6.57
C ILE A 117 8.69 -2.34 -6.97
N LEU A 118 8.46 -2.45 -8.27
CA LEU A 118 7.51 -3.36 -8.87
C LEU A 118 8.27 -4.48 -9.58
N THR A 119 7.87 -5.72 -9.33
CA THR A 119 8.33 -6.87 -10.12
C THR A 119 7.15 -7.37 -10.92
N VAL A 120 7.31 -7.44 -12.24
CA VAL A 120 6.34 -8.03 -13.18
C VAL A 120 6.94 -9.23 -13.88
#